data_AF-A0A2T0K4I7-F1
#
_entry.id   AF-A0A2T0K4I7-F1
#
_cell.length_a   1.000
_cell.length_b   1.000
_cell.length_c   1.000
_cell.angle_alpha   90.00
_cell.angle_beta   90.00
_cell.angle_gamma   90.00
#
_symmetry.space_group_name_H-M   'P 1'
#
loop_
_entity.id
_entity.type
_entity.pdbx_description
1 polymer ?
#
loop_
_entity_poly.entity_id
_entity_poly.type
_entity_poly.pdbx_seq_one_letter_code
_entity_poly.pdbx_strand_id
1 'polypeptide(L)'
;MYLALGIRADGRKEVLGLWIEQTEGAKFWLKVFNELKNRGLHDILIAVVDGLRGFPEAIEAVYPAAQIQTCIVHLIRNSLNLASWKDRKPLAAALKPVYQAASAEAAAVALDAFAQSEWGRKFPTVAAMWQRQWEQVIPFFAYPPEVRRIVYTTNAIESMHMQLRKIVKNRGHFPSDEAASKLLYLALRNIEKDWKMPPITWRQAVNQFAILFGERFTAAMS
;
A
#
# COMPACT_ATOMS: atom_id res chain seq x y z
N MET A 1 3.60 -15.59 -1.45
CA MET A 1 2.60 -15.15 -2.45
C MET A 1 2.52 -13.64 -2.38
N TYR A 2 2.76 -12.97 -3.49
CA TYR A 2 2.75 -11.52 -3.64
C TYR A 2 1.67 -11.14 -4.66
N LEU A 3 0.98 -10.03 -4.40
CA LEU A 3 -0.12 -9.53 -5.22
C LEU A 3 0.12 -8.04 -5.49
N ALA A 4 -0.02 -7.64 -6.75
CA ALA A 4 -0.03 -6.24 -7.13
C ALA A 4 -1.44 -5.84 -7.53
N LEU A 5 -1.96 -4.79 -6.90
CA LEU A 5 -3.25 -4.18 -7.20
C LEU A 5 -3.01 -2.77 -7.71
N GLY A 6 -3.51 -2.47 -8.90
CA GLY A 6 -3.46 -1.15 -9.51
C GLY A 6 -4.81 -0.43 -9.42
N ILE A 7 -4.77 0.90 -9.48
CA ILE A 7 -5.92 1.75 -9.76
C ILE A 7 -5.58 2.53 -11.03
N ARG A 8 -6.39 2.35 -12.07
CA ARG A 8 -6.22 3.04 -13.35
C ARG A 8 -6.65 4.50 -13.23
N ALA A 9 -6.30 5.32 -14.23
CA ALA A 9 -6.70 6.72 -14.27
C ALA A 9 -8.23 6.93 -14.27
N ASP A 10 -8.99 5.97 -14.82
CA ASP A 10 -10.46 5.98 -14.75
C ASP A 10 -11.03 5.53 -13.37
N GLY A 11 -10.16 5.16 -12.43
CA GLY A 11 -10.51 4.73 -11.08
C GLY A 11 -10.90 3.26 -10.93
N ARG A 12 -10.86 2.48 -12.01
CA ARG A 12 -11.07 1.03 -11.93
C ARG A 12 -9.87 0.36 -11.27
N LYS A 13 -10.18 -0.61 -10.41
CA LYS A 13 -9.19 -1.48 -9.79
C LYS A 13 -8.83 -2.61 -10.74
N GLU A 14 -7.58 -3.02 -10.76
CA GLU A 14 -7.10 -4.10 -11.61
C GLU A 14 -6.01 -4.89 -10.88
N VAL A 15 -6.08 -6.23 -10.92
CA VAL A 15 -4.98 -7.06 -10.44
C VAL A 15 -3.87 -7.04 -11.49
N LEU A 16 -2.75 -6.42 -11.16
CA LEU A 16 -1.60 -6.31 -12.05
C LEU A 16 -0.82 -7.63 -12.12
N GLY A 17 -0.81 -8.41 -11.03
CA GLY A 17 -0.20 -9.73 -11.05
C GLY A 17 -0.24 -10.47 -9.72
N LEU A 18 0.14 -11.74 -9.81
CA LEU A 18 0.24 -12.70 -8.73
C LEU A 18 1.56 -13.45 -8.90
N TRP A 19 2.37 -13.50 -7.85
CA TRP A 19 3.64 -14.22 -7.84
C TRP A 19 3.72 -15.16 -6.64
N ILE A 20 4.07 -16.41 -6.89
CA ILE A 20 4.43 -17.37 -5.84
C ILE A 20 5.94 -17.49 -5.88
N GLU A 21 6.58 -17.04 -4.81
CA GLU A 21 8.03 -17.06 -4.67
C GLU A 21 8.36 -17.42 -3.23
N GLN A 22 9.45 -18.16 -3.04
CA GLN A 22 9.90 -18.62 -1.71
C GLN A 22 10.83 -17.61 -1.04
N THR A 23 11.50 -16.76 -1.83
CA THR A 23 12.45 -15.77 -1.32
C THR A 23 12.01 -14.36 -1.68
N GLU A 24 12.09 -13.49 -0.68
CA GLU A 24 11.77 -12.08 -0.82
C GLU A 24 13.06 -11.26 -0.83
N GLY A 25 13.26 -10.43 -1.85
CA GLY A 25 14.42 -9.55 -1.91
C GLY A 25 14.41 -8.63 -3.12
N ALA A 26 15.37 -7.70 -3.15
CA ALA A 26 15.47 -6.67 -4.19
C ALA A 26 15.45 -7.24 -5.61
N LYS A 27 16.15 -8.37 -5.85
CA LYS A 27 16.17 -9.04 -7.17
C LYS A 27 14.79 -9.54 -7.61
N PHE A 28 14.00 -10.07 -6.67
CA PHE A 28 12.65 -10.53 -6.95
C PHE A 28 11.76 -9.34 -7.35
N TRP A 29 11.77 -8.26 -6.56
CA TRP A 29 10.97 -7.07 -6.86
C TRP A 29 11.38 -6.39 -8.17
N LEU A 30 12.67 -6.33 -8.47
CA LEU A 30 13.16 -5.80 -9.74
C LEU A 30 12.66 -6.64 -10.93
N LYS A 31 12.63 -7.97 -10.80
CA LYS A 31 12.04 -8.86 -11.81
C LYS A 31 10.55 -8.59 -12.00
N VAL A 32 9.80 -8.46 -10.90
CA VAL A 32 8.36 -8.15 -10.92
C VAL A 32 8.07 -6.85 -11.66
N PHE A 33 8.78 -5.76 -11.33
CA PHE A 33 8.53 -4.47 -11.98
C PHE A 33 8.95 -4.44 -13.45
N ASN A 34 10.03 -5.13 -13.83
CA ASN A 34 10.41 -5.29 -15.23
C ASN A 34 9.38 -6.12 -16.00
N GLU A 35 8.83 -7.18 -15.39
CA GLU A 35 7.73 -7.95 -16.00
C GLU A 35 6.51 -7.05 -16.26
N LEU A 36 6.10 -6.24 -15.28
CA LEU A 36 5.00 -5.29 -15.43
C LEU A 36 5.27 -4.28 -16.55
N LYS A 37 6.51 -3.77 -16.64
CA LYS A 37 6.92 -2.83 -17.69
C LYS A 37 6.84 -3.46 -19.07
N ASN A 38 7.34 -4.69 -19.21
CA ASN A 38 7.28 -5.46 -20.46
C ASN A 38 5.85 -5.81 -20.88
N ARG A 39 4.92 -5.91 -19.92
CA ARG A 39 3.49 -6.10 -20.17
C ARG A 39 2.74 -4.81 -20.53
N GLY A 40 3.42 -3.66 -20.55
CA GLY A 40 2.84 -2.38 -20.97
C GLY A 40 2.47 -1.43 -19.83
N LEU A 41 2.87 -1.71 -18.58
CA LEU A 41 2.78 -0.71 -17.51
C LEU A 41 3.91 0.31 -17.71
N HIS A 42 3.61 1.42 -18.37
CA HIS A 42 4.64 2.40 -18.75
C HIS A 42 4.94 3.44 -17.66
N ASP A 43 3.95 3.75 -16.83
CA ASP A 43 4.10 4.76 -15.78
C ASP A 43 3.36 4.38 -14.49
N ILE A 44 3.92 4.80 -13.37
CA ILE A 44 3.34 4.68 -12.03
C ILE A 44 3.44 6.05 -11.38
N LEU A 45 2.30 6.64 -11.00
CA LEU A 45 2.28 7.93 -10.32
C LEU A 45 2.65 7.78 -8.84
N ILE A 46 1.98 6.85 -8.16
CA ILE A 46 2.17 6.57 -6.73
C ILE A 46 2.34 5.05 -6.55
N ALA A 47 3.42 4.63 -5.90
CA ALA A 47 3.64 3.26 -5.48
C ALA A 47 3.54 3.16 -3.96
N VAL A 48 2.52 2.46 -3.46
CA VAL A 48 2.29 2.25 -2.02
C VAL A 48 2.87 0.91 -1.59
N VAL A 49 3.91 0.92 -0.76
CA VAL A 49 4.66 -0.28 -0.36
C VAL A 49 4.68 -0.48 1.14
N ASP A 50 4.80 -1.73 1.58
CA ASP A 50 4.82 -2.15 2.98
C ASP A 50 6.24 -2.20 3.57
N GLY A 51 7.01 -1.11 3.44
CA GLY A 51 8.30 -0.92 4.12
C GLY A 51 9.35 -2.04 3.92
N LEU A 52 9.16 -2.92 2.94
CA LEU A 52 10.05 -4.04 2.64
C LEU A 52 11.39 -3.55 2.12
N ARG A 53 12.47 -4.16 2.60
CA ARG A 53 13.83 -3.79 2.22
C ARG A 53 14.11 -4.14 0.77
N GLY A 54 14.66 -3.21 -0.01
CA GLY A 54 14.96 -3.43 -1.43
C GLY A 54 13.76 -3.22 -2.36
N PHE A 55 12.56 -2.95 -1.81
CA PHE A 55 11.35 -2.76 -2.59
C PHE A 55 11.26 -1.35 -3.18
N PRO A 56 11.50 -0.26 -2.41
CA PRO A 56 11.63 1.09 -2.98
C PRO A 56 12.68 1.18 -4.07
N GLU A 57 13.87 0.62 -3.84
CA GLU A 57 14.99 0.70 -4.79
C GLU A 57 14.68 -0.02 -6.11
N ALA A 58 13.91 -1.11 -6.05
CA ALA A 58 13.43 -1.80 -7.25
C ALA A 58 12.41 -0.98 -8.05
N ILE A 59 11.56 -0.19 -7.37
CA ILE A 59 10.63 0.72 -8.03
C ILE A 59 11.40 1.85 -8.70
N GLU A 60 12.30 2.51 -7.98
CA GLU A 60 13.09 3.64 -8.51
C GLU A 60 13.90 3.24 -9.74
N ALA A 61 14.45 2.02 -9.73
CA ALA A 61 15.22 1.49 -10.86
C ALA A 61 14.39 1.31 -12.14
N VAL A 62 13.09 0.98 -12.04
CA VAL A 62 12.23 0.67 -13.20
C VAL A 62 11.31 1.84 -13.59
N TYR A 63 10.83 2.57 -12.57
CA TYR A 63 9.89 3.69 -12.62
C TYR A 63 10.43 4.88 -11.80
N PRO A 64 11.49 5.56 -12.26
CA PRO A 64 12.16 6.62 -11.49
C PRO A 64 11.28 7.83 -11.21
N ALA A 65 10.21 8.03 -11.98
CA ALA A 65 9.25 9.12 -11.78
C ALA A 65 8.12 8.76 -10.78
N ALA A 66 8.09 7.52 -10.27
CA ALA A 66 7.07 7.10 -9.31
C ALA A 66 7.33 7.71 -7.94
N GLN A 67 6.29 8.26 -7.32
CA GLN A 67 6.36 8.67 -5.93
C GLN A 67 6.15 7.46 -5.04
N ILE A 68 7.18 7.08 -4.29
CA ILE A 68 7.14 5.93 -3.40
C ILE A 68 6.63 6.37 -2.03
N GLN A 69 5.62 5.66 -1.55
CA GLN A 69 4.96 5.97 -0.30
C GLN A 69 4.87 4.71 0.57
N THR A 70 5.33 4.81 1.81
CA THR A 70 5.15 3.75 2.81
C THR A 70 3.69 3.68 3.21
N CYS A 71 3.08 2.51 3.09
CA CYS A 71 1.70 2.30 3.45
C CYS A 71 1.45 2.55 4.94
N ILE A 72 0.81 3.68 5.26
CA ILE A 72 0.46 4.10 6.63
C ILE A 72 -0.35 3.02 7.35
N VAL A 73 -1.24 2.31 6.66
CA VAL A 73 -2.03 1.25 7.31
C VAL A 73 -1.16 0.06 7.72
N HIS A 74 -0.20 -0.35 6.89
CA HIS A 74 0.76 -1.39 7.28
C HIS A 74 1.63 -0.92 8.43
N LEU A 75 2.07 0.35 8.42
CA LEU A 75 2.85 0.94 9.50
C LEU A 75 2.07 0.96 10.84
N ILE A 76 0.78 1.35 10.80
CA ILE A 76 -0.13 1.28 11.95
C ILE A 76 -0.29 -0.17 12.40
N ARG A 77 -0.60 -1.11 11.49
CA ARG A 77 -0.77 -2.53 11.85
C ARG A 77 0.47 -3.10 12.52
N ASN A 78 1.65 -2.83 11.97
CA ASN A 78 2.92 -3.25 12.53
C ASN A 78 3.11 -2.67 13.94
N SER A 79 2.69 -1.42 14.15
CA SER A 79 2.71 -0.78 15.47
C SER A 79 1.77 -1.52 16.45
N LEU A 80 0.55 -1.84 16.02
CA LEU A 80 -0.46 -2.52 16.85
C LEU A 80 -0.14 -3.99 17.14
N ASN A 81 0.69 -4.64 16.31
CA ASN A 81 1.15 -6.01 16.54
C ASN A 81 2.08 -6.12 17.75
N LEU A 82 2.73 -5.02 18.15
CA LEU A 82 3.57 -4.95 19.35
C LEU A 82 2.76 -4.77 20.64
N ALA A 83 1.47 -4.49 20.52
CA ALA A 83 0.59 -4.21 21.63
C ALA A 83 -0.35 -5.40 21.94
N SER A 84 -0.64 -5.56 23.24
CA SER A 84 -1.69 -6.47 23.70
C SER A 84 -3.05 -6.04 23.15
N TRP A 85 -4.01 -6.97 23.07
CA TRP A 85 -5.36 -6.68 22.53
C TRP A 85 -6.02 -5.47 23.21
N LYS A 86 -5.85 -5.31 24.54
CA LYS A 86 -6.40 -4.21 25.33
C LYS A 86 -5.77 -2.86 24.97
N ASP A 87 -4.49 -2.86 24.62
CA ASP A 87 -3.70 -1.66 24.33
C ASP A 87 -3.84 -1.17 22.87
N ARG A 88 -4.31 -2.03 21.94
CA ARG A 88 -4.36 -1.71 20.51
C ARG A 88 -5.21 -0.48 20.19
N LYS A 89 -6.43 -0.39 20.75
CA LYS A 89 -7.33 0.72 20.44
C LYS A 89 -6.79 2.06 20.98
N PRO A 90 -6.34 2.15 22.24
CA PRO A 90 -5.66 3.35 22.74
C PRO A 90 -4.38 3.72 21.95
N LEU A 91 -3.53 2.74 21.62
CA LEU A 91 -2.32 2.99 20.84
C LEU A 91 -2.64 3.54 19.44
N ALA A 92 -3.66 2.98 18.76
CA ALA A 92 -4.12 3.49 17.48
C ALA A 92 -4.63 4.94 17.57
N ALA A 93 -5.31 5.29 18.67
CA ALA A 93 -5.75 6.66 18.93
C ALA A 93 -4.57 7.61 19.16
N ALA A 94 -3.55 7.17 19.89
CA ALA A 94 -2.33 7.94 20.14
C ALA A 94 -1.50 8.20 18.86
N LEU A 95 -1.54 7.28 17.89
CA LEU A 95 -0.88 7.45 16.59
C LEU A 95 -1.67 8.30 15.59
N LYS A 96 -2.97 8.50 15.83
CA LYS A 96 -3.88 9.21 14.92
C LYS A 96 -3.42 10.63 14.55
N PRO A 97 -2.92 11.45 15.49
CA PRO A 97 -2.42 12.79 15.17
C PRO A 97 -1.27 12.79 14.16
N VAL A 98 -0.44 11.75 14.12
CA VAL A 98 0.72 11.68 13.22
C VAL A 98 0.26 11.64 11.76
N TYR A 99 -0.56 10.67 11.38
CA TYR A 99 -0.98 10.50 9.98
C TYR A 99 -2.19 11.35 9.59
N GLN A 100 -2.84 12.04 10.52
CA GLN A 100 -3.89 13.03 10.21
C GLN A 100 -3.39 14.47 10.18
N ALA A 101 -2.10 14.69 10.44
CA ALA A 101 -1.49 16.01 10.40
C ALA A 101 -1.67 16.69 9.02
N ALA A 102 -1.77 18.02 9.03
CA ALA A 102 -1.95 18.81 7.83
C ALA A 102 -0.69 18.80 6.93
N SER A 103 0.49 18.80 7.54
CA SER A 103 1.79 18.84 6.85
C SER A 103 2.79 17.87 7.46
N ALA A 104 3.93 17.66 6.79
CA ALA A 104 5.01 16.82 7.28
C ALA A 104 5.64 17.36 8.58
N GLU A 105 5.73 18.68 8.73
CA GLU A 105 6.24 19.35 9.92
C GLU A 105 5.31 19.11 11.12
N ALA A 106 4.01 19.30 10.92
CA ALA A 106 3.01 18.99 11.95
C ALA A 106 3.01 17.50 12.32
N ALA A 107 3.23 16.62 11.35
CA ALA A 107 3.34 15.18 11.58
C ALA A 107 4.60 14.82 12.39
N ALA A 108 5.73 15.47 12.12
CA ALA A 108 6.98 15.29 12.86
C ALA A 108 6.80 15.70 14.32
N VAL A 109 6.21 16.88 14.56
CA VAL A 109 5.87 17.34 15.91
C VAL A 109 4.94 16.36 16.62
N ALA A 110 3.92 15.83 15.92
CA ALA A 110 3.02 14.84 16.47
C ALA A 110 3.72 13.50 16.77
N LEU A 111 4.70 13.08 15.95
CA LEU A 111 5.48 11.87 16.18
C LEU A 111 6.41 12.03 17.40
N ASP A 112 7.03 13.19 17.58
CA ASP A 112 7.83 13.50 18.76
C ASP A 112 6.97 13.55 20.03
N ALA A 113 5.80 14.18 19.95
CA ALA A 113 4.83 14.18 21.05
C ALA A 113 4.36 12.75 21.39
N PHE A 114 4.10 11.91 20.38
CA PHE A 114 3.80 10.50 20.59
C PHE A 114 4.95 9.79 21.31
N ALA A 115 6.20 9.96 20.86
CA ALA A 115 7.38 9.33 21.45
C ALA A 115 7.56 9.69 22.93
N GLN A 116 7.22 10.93 23.32
CA GLN A 116 7.30 11.41 24.70
C GLN A 116 6.11 11.00 25.58
N SER A 117 4.98 10.61 24.99
CA SER A 117 3.76 10.20 25.69
C SER A 117 3.91 8.88 26.46
N GLU A 118 2.94 8.56 27.31
CA GLU A 118 2.88 7.25 28.00
C GLU A 118 2.93 6.08 27.00
N TRP A 119 2.23 6.20 25.86
CA TRP A 119 2.21 5.17 24.82
C TRP A 119 3.56 5.04 24.10
N GLY A 120 4.23 6.17 23.83
CA GLY A 120 5.58 6.17 23.24
C GLY A 120 6.62 5.56 24.16
N ARG A 121 6.54 5.85 25.47
CA ARG A 121 7.42 5.25 26.50
C ARG A 121 7.14 3.76 26.70
N LYS A 122 5.87 3.35 26.62
CA LYS A 122 5.45 1.94 26.71
C LYS A 122 5.85 1.14 25.45
N PHE A 123 5.84 1.78 24.28
CA PHE A 123 6.15 1.17 23.00
C PHE A 123 7.21 1.96 22.20
N PRO A 124 8.45 2.08 22.71
CA PRO A 124 9.49 2.92 22.08
C PRO A 124 9.88 2.43 20.68
N THR A 125 9.71 1.14 20.42
CA THR A 125 9.93 0.52 19.12
C THR A 125 8.96 1.01 18.04
N VAL A 126 7.76 1.49 18.42
CA VAL A 126 6.80 2.09 17.49
C VAL A 126 7.36 3.40 16.95
N ALA A 127 7.76 4.33 17.83
CA ALA A 127 8.32 5.61 17.39
C ALA A 127 9.55 5.40 16.49
N ALA A 128 10.47 4.52 16.90
CA ALA A 128 11.66 4.18 16.11
C ALA A 128 11.33 3.57 14.74
N MET A 129 10.26 2.79 14.63
CA MET A 129 9.81 2.24 13.35
C MET A 129 9.30 3.32 12.40
N TRP A 130 8.50 4.28 12.91
CA TRP A 130 8.02 5.41 12.11
C TRP A 130 9.17 6.32 11.67
N GLN A 131 10.13 6.60 12.56
CA GLN A 131 11.32 7.39 12.24
C GLN A 131 12.18 6.74 11.16
N ARG A 132 12.37 5.42 11.21
CA ARG A 132 13.14 4.68 10.18
C ARG A 132 12.51 4.72 8.78
N GLN A 133 11.20 4.88 8.70
CA GLN A 133 10.45 4.93 7.44
C GLN A 133 10.02 6.36 7.07
N TRP A 134 10.54 7.37 7.79
CA TRP A 134 10.00 8.73 7.75
C TRP A 134 10.09 9.36 6.37
N GLU A 135 11.23 9.20 5.69
CA GLU A 135 11.42 9.69 4.31
C GLU A 135 10.36 9.16 3.34
N GLN A 136 9.96 7.89 3.49
CA GLN A 136 8.91 7.30 2.66
C GLN A 136 7.48 7.60 3.19
N VAL A 137 7.34 8.14 4.41
CA VAL A 137 6.07 8.61 4.97
C VAL A 137 5.78 10.05 4.55
N ILE A 138 6.80 10.92 4.45
CA ILE A 138 6.65 12.34 4.08
C ILE A 138 5.81 12.58 2.82
N PRO A 139 5.98 11.84 1.71
CA PRO A 139 5.19 12.03 0.49
C PRO A 139 3.67 11.97 0.73
N PHE A 140 3.24 11.22 1.75
CA PHE A 140 1.83 11.15 2.14
C PHE A 140 1.23 12.53 2.48
N PHE A 141 2.00 13.44 3.07
CA PHE A 141 1.54 14.76 3.45
C PHE A 141 1.53 15.75 2.29
N ALA A 142 2.24 15.48 1.19
CA ALA A 142 2.14 16.29 -0.03
C ALA A 142 0.80 16.09 -0.77
N TYR A 143 0.11 14.96 -0.51
CA TYR A 143 -1.17 14.67 -1.13
C TYR A 143 -2.32 15.47 -0.48
N PRO A 144 -3.28 15.99 -1.26
CA PRO A 144 -4.53 16.53 -0.75
C PRO A 144 -5.35 15.46 0.00
N PRO A 145 -6.26 15.84 0.92
CA PRO A 145 -7.06 14.90 1.71
C PRO A 145 -7.80 13.84 0.88
N GLU A 146 -8.29 14.20 -0.30
CA GLU A 146 -8.99 13.31 -1.23
C GLU A 146 -8.08 12.21 -1.76
N VAL A 147 -6.84 12.56 -2.12
CA VAL A 147 -5.81 11.61 -2.58
C VAL A 147 -5.30 10.77 -1.42
N ARG A 148 -5.05 11.38 -0.25
CA ARG A 148 -4.70 10.66 0.98
C ARG A 148 -5.71 9.56 1.25
N ARG A 149 -7.02 9.87 1.16
CA ARG A 149 -8.10 8.89 1.37
C ARG A 149 -8.02 7.70 0.43
N ILE A 150 -7.57 7.86 -0.81
CA ILE A 150 -7.30 6.72 -1.69
C ILE A 150 -6.10 5.92 -1.17
N VAL A 151 -4.98 6.61 -0.91
CA VAL A 151 -3.69 6.01 -0.51
C VAL A 151 -3.76 5.25 0.82
N TYR A 152 -4.43 5.78 1.85
CA TYR A 152 -4.52 5.13 3.16
C TYR A 152 -5.71 4.15 3.29
N THR A 153 -6.54 3.96 2.25
CA THR A 153 -7.59 2.93 2.28
C THR A 153 -7.08 1.60 1.74
N THR A 154 -6.62 0.72 2.62
CA THR A 154 -6.22 -0.66 2.26
C THR A 154 -7.40 -1.61 2.09
N ASN A 155 -8.64 -1.13 2.18
CA ASN A 155 -9.85 -1.97 2.10
C ASN A 155 -9.86 -2.88 0.87
N ALA A 156 -9.37 -2.40 -0.28
CA ALA A 156 -9.36 -3.19 -1.52
C ALA A 156 -8.39 -4.38 -1.44
N ILE A 157 -7.12 -4.12 -1.10
CA ILE A 157 -6.10 -5.18 -1.02
C ILE A 157 -6.36 -6.12 0.16
N GLU A 158 -6.88 -5.62 1.29
CA GLU A 158 -7.24 -6.43 2.45
C GLU A 158 -8.45 -7.31 2.20
N SER A 159 -9.50 -6.77 1.57
CA SER A 159 -10.67 -7.55 1.16
C SER A 159 -10.26 -8.68 0.21
N MET A 160 -9.42 -8.37 -0.78
CA MET A 160 -8.87 -9.37 -1.69
C MET A 160 -8.07 -10.43 -0.94
N HIS A 161 -7.10 -10.05 -0.11
CA HIS A 161 -6.32 -10.97 0.71
C HIS A 161 -7.19 -11.84 1.62
N MET A 162 -8.25 -11.29 2.21
CA MET A 162 -9.18 -12.03 3.05
C MET A 162 -9.92 -13.11 2.26
N GLN A 163 -10.43 -12.77 1.07
CA GLN A 163 -11.14 -13.71 0.21
C GLN A 163 -10.22 -14.83 -0.27
N LEU A 164 -9.00 -14.50 -0.68
CA LEU A 164 -7.99 -15.50 -1.08
C LEU A 164 -7.63 -16.42 0.09
N ARG A 165 -7.42 -15.89 1.30
CA ARG A 165 -7.16 -16.71 2.50
C ARG A 165 -8.30 -17.67 2.81
N LYS A 166 -9.56 -17.26 2.64
CA LYS A 166 -10.73 -18.15 2.83
C LYS A 166 -10.70 -19.32 1.85
N ILE A 167 -10.38 -19.05 0.58
CA ILE A 167 -10.32 -20.08 -0.47
C ILE A 167 -9.18 -21.06 -0.22
N VAL A 168 -7.99 -20.55 0.14
CA VAL A 168 -6.81 -21.36 0.43
C VAL A 168 -7.01 -22.21 1.69
N LYS A 169 -7.60 -21.64 2.75
CA LYS A 169 -7.83 -22.35 4.03
C LYS A 169 -8.63 -23.64 3.85
N ASN A 170 -9.57 -23.66 2.92
CA ASN A 170 -10.42 -24.83 2.66
C ASN A 170 -9.70 -25.96 1.88
N ARG A 171 -8.49 -25.73 1.37
CA ARG A 171 -7.75 -26.71 0.54
C ARG A 171 -6.61 -27.40 1.28
N GLY A 172 -6.04 -26.78 2.33
CA GLY A 172 -4.95 -27.36 3.11
C GLY A 172 -3.61 -27.29 2.38
N HIS A 173 -3.28 -28.31 1.58
CA HIS A 173 -2.00 -28.40 0.84
C HIS A 173 -2.22 -28.40 -0.68
N PHE A 174 -1.25 -27.89 -1.42
CA PHE A 174 -1.26 -27.91 -2.88
C PHE A 174 -0.23 -28.90 -3.42
N PRO A 175 -0.52 -29.62 -4.52
CA PRO A 175 0.42 -30.56 -5.13
C PRO A 175 1.54 -29.86 -5.91
N SER A 176 1.36 -28.58 -6.29
CA SER A 176 2.38 -27.77 -6.95
C SER A 176 2.04 -26.27 -6.88
N ASP A 177 3.03 -25.42 -7.12
CA ASP A 177 2.84 -23.96 -7.25
C ASP A 177 1.92 -23.60 -8.42
N GLU A 178 1.91 -24.40 -9.48
CA GLU A 178 1.00 -24.21 -10.62
C GLU A 178 -0.46 -24.45 -10.20
N ALA A 179 -0.72 -25.50 -9.40
CA ALA A 179 -2.06 -25.79 -8.90
C ALA A 179 -2.55 -24.67 -7.97
N ALA A 180 -1.67 -24.16 -7.09
CA ALA A 180 -1.96 -23.00 -6.25
C ALA A 180 -2.25 -21.75 -7.11
N SER A 181 -1.42 -21.47 -8.10
CA SER A 181 -1.55 -20.31 -9.00
C SER A 181 -2.88 -20.35 -9.77
N LYS A 182 -3.28 -21.50 -10.31
CA LYS A 182 -4.56 -21.67 -11.01
C LYS A 182 -5.75 -21.36 -10.11
N LEU A 183 -5.76 -21.88 -8.88
CA LEU A 183 -6.85 -21.63 -7.94
C LEU A 183 -6.91 -20.14 -7.55
N LEU A 184 -5.77 -19.54 -7.24
CA LEU A 184 -5.68 -18.13 -6.88
C LEU A 184 -6.10 -17.24 -8.06
N TYR A 185 -5.69 -17.56 -9.28
CA TYR A 185 -6.12 -16.87 -10.50
C TYR A 185 -7.65 -16.92 -10.67
N LEU A 186 -8.26 -18.10 -10.53
CA LEU A 186 -9.72 -18.24 -10.62
C LEU A 186 -10.45 -17.44 -9.53
N ALA A 187 -9.89 -17.41 -8.32
CA ALA A 187 -10.40 -16.61 -7.23
C ALA A 187 -10.34 -15.11 -7.54
N LEU A 188 -9.18 -14.62 -8.02
CA LEU A 188 -8.98 -13.24 -8.42
C LEU A 188 -9.97 -12.83 -9.53
N ARG A 189 -10.11 -13.66 -10.57
CA ARG A 189 -11.07 -13.42 -11.64
C ARG A 189 -12.51 -13.32 -11.14
N ASN A 190 -12.88 -14.06 -10.10
CA ASN A 190 -14.20 -13.93 -9.50
C ASN A 190 -14.34 -12.65 -8.68
N ILE A 191 -13.31 -12.25 -7.93
CA ILE A 191 -13.28 -10.99 -7.16
C ILE A 191 -13.40 -9.78 -8.11
N GLU A 192 -12.70 -9.80 -9.24
CA GLU A 192 -12.71 -8.70 -10.21
C GLU A 192 -14.07 -8.48 -10.87
N LYS A 193 -14.91 -9.52 -11.00
CA LYS A 193 -16.29 -9.38 -11.53
C LYS A 193 -17.15 -8.42 -10.70
N ASP A 194 -16.84 -8.26 -9.43
CA ASP A 194 -17.55 -7.36 -8.53
C ASP A 194 -17.02 -5.92 -8.59
N TRP A 195 -15.88 -5.67 -9.25
CA TRP A 195 -15.29 -4.34 -9.41
C TRP A 195 -15.85 -3.60 -10.61
N LYS A 196 -17.18 -3.39 -10.59
CA LYS A 196 -17.90 -2.77 -11.71
C LYS A 196 -17.71 -1.26 -11.81
N MET A 197 -17.58 -0.58 -10.67
CA MET A 197 -17.54 0.88 -10.60
C MET A 197 -16.35 1.37 -9.78
N PRO A 198 -15.72 2.50 -10.18
CA PRO A 198 -14.78 3.22 -9.34
C PRO A 198 -15.40 3.60 -8.00
N PRO A 199 -14.62 3.63 -6.90
CA PRO A 199 -15.07 4.16 -5.63
C PRO A 199 -15.56 5.62 -5.78
N ILE A 200 -16.58 6.03 -5.01
CA ILE A 200 -17.05 7.44 -4.99
C ILE A 200 -15.90 8.40 -4.66
N THR A 201 -15.00 7.98 -3.78
CA THR A 201 -13.80 8.73 -3.40
C THR A 201 -12.87 9.00 -4.59
N TRP A 202 -12.88 8.17 -5.63
CA TRP A 202 -12.10 8.42 -6.84
C TRP A 202 -12.55 9.70 -7.54
N ARG A 203 -13.86 9.93 -7.67
CA ARG A 203 -14.40 11.14 -8.30
C ARG A 203 -13.99 12.42 -7.56
N GLN A 204 -13.75 12.33 -6.26
CA GLN A 204 -13.26 13.45 -5.45
C GLN A 204 -11.76 13.67 -5.64
N ALA A 205 -10.99 12.61 -5.88
CA ALA A 205 -9.54 12.66 -6.00
C ALA A 205 -9.05 12.91 -7.44
N VAL A 206 -9.82 12.54 -8.47
CA VAL A 206 -9.37 12.53 -9.88
C VAL A 206 -8.81 13.88 -10.34
N ASN A 207 -9.45 14.98 -9.96
CA ASN A 207 -8.98 16.33 -10.31
C ASN A 207 -7.64 16.65 -9.59
N GLN A 208 -7.48 16.19 -8.36
CA GLN A 208 -6.23 16.37 -7.62
C GLN A 208 -5.08 15.57 -8.26
N PHE A 209 -5.35 14.39 -8.81
CA PHE A 209 -4.34 13.66 -9.59
C PHE A 209 -3.92 14.43 -10.86
N ALA A 210 -4.86 15.05 -11.57
CA ALA A 210 -4.54 15.90 -12.72
C ALA A 210 -3.68 17.11 -12.34
N ILE A 211 -3.96 17.74 -11.19
CA ILE A 211 -3.17 18.87 -10.68
C ILE A 211 -1.76 18.43 -10.26
N LEU A 212 -1.65 17.30 -9.53
CA LEU A 212 -0.37 16.82 -8.99
C LEU A 212 0.57 16.25 -10.06
N PHE A 213 0.03 15.56 -11.05
CA PHE A 213 0.82 14.78 -12.01
C PHE A 213 0.73 15.29 -13.46
N GLY A 214 -0.13 16.27 -13.73
CA GLY A 214 -0.23 16.94 -15.03
C GLY A 214 -0.41 15.97 -16.18
N GLU A 215 0.42 16.15 -17.22
CA GLU A 215 0.38 15.36 -18.45
C GLU A 215 0.52 13.84 -18.21
N ARG A 216 1.27 13.42 -17.19
CA ARG A 216 1.42 12.00 -16.85
C ARG A 216 0.09 11.35 -16.47
N PHE A 217 -0.83 12.12 -15.87
CA PHE A 217 -2.17 11.64 -15.55
C PHE A 217 -3.15 11.87 -16.71
N THR A 218 -3.15 13.05 -17.33
CA THR A 218 -4.14 13.38 -18.37
C THR A 218 -3.96 12.56 -19.64
N ALA A 219 -2.73 12.18 -20.01
CA ALA A 219 -2.47 11.30 -21.16
C ALA A 219 -2.97 9.85 -20.92
N ALA A 220 -3.11 9.43 -19.67
CA ALA A 220 -3.69 8.12 -19.33
C ALA A 220 -5.23 8.13 -19.28
N MET A 221 -5.83 9.31 -19.31
CA MET A 221 -7.29 9.52 -19.35
C MET A 221 -7.85 9.64 -20.77
N SER A 222 -7.00 9.97 -21.75
CA SER A 222 -7.34 10.04 -23.19
C SER A 222 -7.32 8.66 -23.84
#